data_AF-A0A6J7T2R3-F1
#
_entry.id   AF-A0A6J7T2R3-F1
#
_cell.length_a   1.000
_cell.length_b   1.000
_cell.length_c   1.000
_cell.angle_alpha   90.00
_cell.angle_beta   90.00
_cell.angle_gamma   90.00
#
_symmetry.space_group_name_H-M   'P 1'
#
loop_
_entity.id
_entity.type
_entity.pdbx_description
1 polymer ?
#
loop_
_entity_poly.entity_id
_entity_poly.type
_entity_poly.pdbx_seq_one_letter_code
_entity_poly.pdbx_strand_id
1 'polypeptide(L)'
;MAATPVSNESRTTKVARSMNALMLVDLHNSWAWFVIISNGLAGAWALGAHKLESLRTRALWWFTLVAELTVFIQVTMGVILVNKYKLEFPQFHAFYGFVAIIAVAIIYSYRNQMKHRLYLLYGFGGLFVMGLGIRALLVGQMT
;
A
#
# COMPACT_ATOMS: atom_id res chain seq x y z
N MET A 1 -18.68 -44.78 -24.32
CA MET A 1 -18.12 -44.27 -23.05
C MET A 1 -18.09 -42.75 -23.15
N ALA A 2 -19.12 -42.08 -22.67
CA ALA A 2 -19.24 -40.61 -22.75
C ALA A 2 -18.34 -39.98 -21.68
N ALA A 3 -17.49 -39.02 -22.07
CA ALA A 3 -16.73 -38.22 -21.12
C ALA A 3 -17.73 -37.47 -20.20
N THR A 4 -17.60 -37.67 -18.89
CA THR A 4 -18.50 -37.06 -17.91
C THR A 4 -18.29 -35.54 -17.85
N PRO A 5 -19.36 -34.74 -17.65
CA PRO A 5 -19.31 -33.27 -17.71
C PRO A 5 -18.48 -32.59 -16.60
N VAL A 6 -18.07 -33.34 -15.57
CA VAL A 6 -17.31 -32.87 -14.40
C VAL A 6 -15.92 -32.32 -14.76
N SER A 7 -15.33 -32.77 -15.87
CA SER A 7 -13.99 -32.34 -16.30
C SER A 7 -13.94 -30.92 -16.85
N ASN A 8 -15.05 -30.39 -17.38
CA ASN A 8 -15.09 -29.06 -18.00
C ASN A 8 -15.33 -27.95 -16.95
N GLU A 9 -16.25 -28.16 -16.01
CA GLU A 9 -16.54 -27.19 -14.93
C GLU A 9 -15.35 -26.98 -13.99
N SER A 10 -14.66 -28.06 -13.61
CA SER A 10 -13.44 -27.99 -12.79
C SER A 10 -12.29 -27.26 -13.50
N ARG A 11 -12.19 -27.38 -14.83
CA ARG A 11 -11.22 -26.62 -15.63
C ARG A 11 -11.57 -25.14 -15.69
N THR A 12 -12.83 -24.81 -15.98
CA THR A 12 -13.32 -23.43 -16.07
C THR A 12 -13.16 -22.67 -14.75
N THR A 13 -13.50 -23.29 -13.63
CA THR A 13 -13.34 -22.70 -12.29
C THR A 13 -11.86 -22.46 -11.94
N LYS A 14 -10.97 -23.39 -12.30
CA LYS A 14 -9.53 -23.24 -12.11
C LYS A 14 -8.97 -22.08 -12.95
N VAL A 15 -9.39 -21.96 -14.21
CA VAL A 15 -8.98 -20.87 -15.12
C VAL A 15 -9.47 -19.51 -14.61
N ALA A 16 -10.75 -19.41 -14.22
CA ALA A 16 -11.29 -18.17 -13.65
C ALA A 16 -10.55 -17.77 -12.36
N ARG A 17 -10.22 -18.74 -11.49
CA ARG A 17 -9.42 -18.51 -10.29
C ARG A 17 -8.02 -18.00 -10.62
N SER A 18 -7.34 -18.56 -11.63
CA SER A 18 -6.02 -18.08 -12.06
C SER A 18 -6.08 -16.68 -12.67
N MET A 19 -7.10 -16.39 -13.47
CA MET A 19 -7.29 -15.05 -14.05
C MET A 19 -7.52 -14.00 -12.96
N ASN A 20 -8.39 -14.29 -11.99
CA ASN A 20 -8.64 -13.39 -10.87
C ASN A 20 -7.39 -13.16 -10.01
N ALA A 21 -6.54 -14.18 -9.85
CA ALA A 21 -5.27 -14.05 -9.16
C ALA A 21 -4.33 -13.10 -9.90
N LEU A 22 -4.17 -13.29 -11.22
CA LEU A 22 -3.30 -12.46 -12.06
C LEU A 22 -3.76 -10.99 -12.08
N MET A 23 -5.07 -10.75 -12.26
CA MET A 23 -5.62 -9.39 -12.22
C MET A 23 -5.36 -8.70 -10.88
N LEU A 24 -5.44 -9.45 -9.76
CA LEU A 24 -5.16 -8.89 -8.44
C LEU A 24 -3.66 -8.63 -8.22
N VAL A 25 -2.77 -9.45 -8.79
CA VAL A 25 -1.32 -9.20 -8.81
C VAL A 25 -0.99 -7.93 -9.59
N ASP A 26 -1.54 -7.79 -10.79
CA ASP A 26 -1.32 -6.60 -11.64
C ASP A 26 -1.83 -5.32 -10.97
N LEU A 27 -3.01 -5.42 -10.33
CA LEU A 27 -3.55 -4.33 -9.53
C LEU A 27 -2.65 -4.03 -8.32
N HIS A 28 -2.20 -5.04 -7.58
CA HIS A 28 -1.30 -4.86 -6.43
C HIS A 28 0.03 -4.20 -6.84
N ASN A 29 0.59 -4.59 -7.99
CA ASN A 29 1.82 -4.02 -8.53
C ASN A 29 1.63 -2.56 -8.98
N SER A 30 0.52 -2.29 -9.66
CA SER A 30 0.19 -0.93 -10.10
C SER A 30 -0.12 -0.01 -8.92
N TRP A 31 -0.87 -0.51 -7.93
CA TRP A 31 -1.28 0.23 -6.74
C TRP A 31 -0.10 0.60 -5.83
N ALA A 32 0.97 -0.20 -5.83
CA ALA A 32 2.21 0.14 -5.13
C ALA A 32 2.76 1.51 -5.53
N TRP A 33 2.66 1.88 -6.81
CA TRP A 33 3.08 3.21 -7.28
C TRP A 33 2.19 4.33 -6.73
N PHE A 34 0.88 4.09 -6.60
CA PHE A 34 -0.01 5.05 -5.96
C PHE A 34 0.41 5.27 -4.51
N VAL A 35 0.69 4.20 -3.76
CA VAL A 35 1.19 4.30 -2.37
C VAL A 35 2.46 5.16 -2.31
N ILE A 36 3.46 4.84 -3.15
CA ILE A 36 4.76 5.51 -3.14
C ILE A 36 4.59 6.99 -3.47
N ILE A 37 3.94 7.29 -4.59
CA ILE A 37 3.83 8.66 -5.10
C ILE A 37 2.95 9.50 -4.18
N SER A 38 1.78 9.00 -3.75
CA SER A 38 0.87 9.79 -2.91
C SER A 38 1.48 10.11 -1.54
N ASN A 39 2.13 9.15 -0.90
CA ASN A 39 2.77 9.37 0.40
C ASN A 39 4.03 10.22 0.28
N GLY A 40 4.79 10.07 -0.81
CA GLY A 40 5.92 10.95 -1.12
C GLY A 40 5.49 12.40 -1.30
N LEU A 41 4.43 12.64 -2.08
CA LEU A 41 3.85 13.96 -2.29
C LEU A 41 3.24 14.53 -0.99
N ALA A 42 2.57 13.71 -0.19
CA ALA A 42 1.97 14.15 1.08
C ALA A 42 3.06 14.56 2.07
N GLY A 43 4.15 13.77 2.13
CA GLY A 43 5.32 14.08 2.93
C GLY A 43 6.01 15.37 2.47
N ALA A 44 6.27 15.52 1.17
CA ALA A 44 6.87 16.72 0.60
C ALA A 44 6.01 17.97 0.85
N TRP A 45 4.68 17.88 0.67
CA TRP A 45 3.77 18.99 0.93
C TRP A 45 3.75 19.34 2.41
N ALA A 46 3.66 18.37 3.32
CA ALA A 46 3.72 18.62 4.76
C ALA A 46 5.05 19.28 5.18
N LEU A 47 6.20 18.82 4.66
CA LEU A 47 7.49 19.48 4.89
C LEU A 47 7.54 20.90 4.33
N GLY A 48 6.97 21.13 3.14
CA GLY A 48 6.79 22.46 2.59
C GLY A 48 5.97 23.36 3.50
N ALA A 49 4.85 22.86 4.03
CA ALA A 49 3.96 23.56 4.94
C ALA A 49 4.59 23.88 6.31
N HIS A 50 5.64 23.16 6.70
CA HIS A 50 6.44 23.53 7.87
C HIS A 50 7.12 24.88 7.66
N LYS A 51 7.64 25.16 6.46
CA LYS A 51 8.37 26.40 6.12
C LYS A 51 7.49 27.50 5.54
N LEU A 52 6.49 27.13 4.74
CA LEU A 52 5.64 28.05 3.99
C LEU A 52 4.20 27.99 4.52
N GLU A 53 3.73 29.09 5.08
CA GLU A 53 2.38 29.13 5.68
C GLU A 53 1.27 29.01 4.64
N SER A 54 1.51 29.46 3.41
CA SER A 54 0.56 29.35 2.28
C SER A 54 0.21 27.91 1.92
N LEU A 55 1.05 26.94 2.28
CA LEU A 55 0.81 25.51 2.03
C LEU A 55 -0.03 24.84 3.13
N ARG A 56 -0.29 25.52 4.26
CA ARG A 56 -1.05 25.01 5.43
C ARG A 56 -2.56 25.06 5.18
N THR A 57 -2.99 24.35 4.15
CA THR A 57 -4.40 24.34 3.72
C THR A 57 -5.14 23.14 4.28
N ARG A 58 -6.48 23.19 4.26
CA ARG A 58 -7.32 22.01 4.57
C ARG A 58 -7.13 20.88 3.56
N ALA A 59 -6.76 21.21 2.31
CA ALA A 59 -6.53 20.23 1.26
C ALA A 59 -5.36 19.29 1.57
N LEU A 60 -4.31 19.79 2.23
CA LEU A 60 -3.19 18.98 2.70
C LEU A 60 -3.68 17.78 3.52
N TRP A 61 -4.54 18.01 4.52
CA TRP A 61 -4.98 16.95 5.42
C TRP A 61 -5.87 15.90 4.76
N TRP A 62 -6.74 16.33 3.84
CA TRP A 62 -7.54 15.39 3.03
C TRP A 62 -6.65 14.57 2.10
N PHE A 63 -5.66 15.20 1.48
CA PHE A 63 -4.70 14.51 0.63
C PHE A 63 -3.86 13.50 1.43
N THR A 64 -3.33 13.90 2.59
CA THR A 64 -2.60 13.00 3.50
C THR A 64 -3.45 11.81 3.93
N LEU A 65 -4.70 12.03 4.32
CA LEU A 65 -5.61 10.94 4.69
C LEU A 65 -5.80 9.95 3.54
N VAL A 66 -6.07 10.44 2.32
CA VAL A 66 -6.22 9.57 1.14
C VAL A 66 -4.93 8.83 0.84
N ALA A 67 -3.78 9.51 0.93
CA ALA A 67 -2.46 8.90 0.71
C ALA A 67 -2.17 7.77 1.72
N GLU A 68 -2.44 7.98 3.00
CA GLU A 68 -2.24 6.96 4.04
C GLU A 68 -3.20 5.77 3.85
N LEU A 69 -4.45 6.01 3.43
CA LEU A 69 -5.42 4.95 3.15
C LEU A 69 -4.99 4.03 2.00
N THR A 70 -4.21 4.51 1.04
CA THR A 70 -3.68 3.66 -0.04
C THR A 70 -2.83 2.50 0.50
N VAL A 71 -2.13 2.69 1.62
CA VAL A 71 -1.31 1.65 2.28
C VAL A 71 -2.18 0.48 2.73
N PHE A 72 -3.33 0.77 3.34
CA PHE A 72 -4.25 -0.27 3.80
C PHE A 72 -4.80 -1.07 2.61
N ILE A 73 -5.18 -0.39 1.53
CA ILE A 73 -5.66 -1.06 0.30
C ILE A 73 -4.56 -1.97 -0.27
N GLN A 74 -3.31 -1.50 -0.33
CA GLN A 74 -2.16 -2.29 -0.81
C GLN A 74 -1.98 -3.57 0.01
N VAL A 75 -1.96 -3.44 1.34
CA VAL A 75 -1.74 -4.59 2.22
C VAL A 75 -2.94 -5.54 2.22
N THR A 76 -4.18 -5.04 2.17
CA THR A 76 -5.37 -5.89 2.04
C THR A 76 -5.30 -6.75 0.77
N MET A 77 -4.92 -6.17 -0.39
CA MET A 77 -4.73 -6.96 -1.60
C MET A 77 -3.62 -8.01 -1.43
N GLY A 78 -2.49 -7.64 -0.81
CA GLY A 78 -1.41 -8.58 -0.50
C GLY A 78 -1.86 -9.74 0.40
N VAL A 79 -2.64 -9.46 1.44
CA VAL A 79 -3.20 -10.47 2.35
C VAL A 79 -4.16 -11.40 1.59
N ILE A 80 -4.97 -10.88 0.66
CA ILE A 80 -5.85 -11.71 -0.19
C ILE A 80 -5.01 -12.62 -1.10
N LEU A 81 -3.96 -12.10 -1.74
CA LEU A 81 -3.05 -12.88 -2.60
C LEU A 81 -2.44 -14.06 -1.84
N VAL A 82 -1.95 -13.83 -0.61
CA VAL A 82 -1.37 -14.89 0.23
C VAL A 82 -2.44 -15.87 0.73
N ASN A 83 -3.54 -15.38 1.31
CA ASN A 83 -4.48 -16.26 2.01
C ASN A 83 -5.44 -17.01 1.09
N LYS A 84 -5.94 -16.34 0.04
CA LYS A 84 -6.93 -16.90 -0.90
C LYS A 84 -6.27 -17.59 -2.10
N TYR A 85 -5.22 -16.97 -2.65
CA TYR A 85 -4.55 -17.48 -3.85
C TYR A 85 -3.27 -18.28 -3.55
N LYS A 86 -2.83 -18.33 -2.29
CA LYS A 86 -1.68 -19.11 -1.83
C LYS A 86 -0.38 -18.72 -2.54
N LEU A 87 -0.27 -17.44 -2.93
CA LEU A 87 0.98 -16.89 -3.42
C LEU A 87 1.94 -16.70 -2.25
N GLU A 88 3.19 -17.11 -2.44
CA GLU A 88 4.26 -16.87 -1.48
C GLU A 88 5.00 -15.60 -1.89
N PHE A 89 5.13 -14.66 -0.95
CA PHE A 89 5.99 -13.50 -1.11
C PHE A 89 7.27 -13.70 -0.30
N PRO A 90 8.40 -13.12 -0.74
CA PRO A 90 9.61 -13.08 0.07
C PRO A 90 9.30 -12.51 1.47
N GLN A 91 9.86 -13.11 2.52
CA GLN A 91 9.55 -12.75 3.92
C GLN A 91 9.70 -11.25 4.21
N PHE A 92 10.69 -10.60 3.61
CA PHE A 92 10.93 -9.17 3.77
C PHE A 92 9.88 -8.28 3.08
N HIS A 93 9.18 -8.76 2.04
CA HIS A 93 8.09 -7.99 1.41
C HIS A 93 6.93 -7.76 2.39
N ALA A 94 6.47 -8.83 3.05
CA ALA A 94 5.40 -8.74 4.06
C ALA A 94 5.83 -7.87 5.26
N PHE A 95 7.11 -7.94 5.65
CA PHE A 95 7.66 -7.10 6.71
C PHE A 95 7.52 -5.60 6.38
N TYR A 96 7.94 -5.15 5.20
CA TYR A 96 7.82 -3.72 4.84
C TYR A 96 6.38 -3.24 4.76
N GLY A 97 5.46 -4.08 4.24
CA GLY A 97 4.02 -3.76 4.22
C GLY A 97 3.43 -3.62 5.63
N PHE A 98 3.78 -4.50 6.56
CA PHE A 98 3.35 -4.40 7.95
C PHE A 98 3.91 -3.15 8.64
N VAL A 99 5.21 -2.88 8.48
CA VAL A 99 5.85 -1.68 9.03
C VAL A 99 5.19 -0.40 8.48
N ALA A 100 4.75 -0.38 7.22
CA ALA A 100 4.05 0.77 6.64
C ALA A 100 2.71 1.05 7.35
N ILE A 101 1.90 0.02 7.66
CA ILE A 101 0.66 0.20 8.45
C ILE A 101 0.98 0.72 9.85
N ILE A 102 1.97 0.13 10.52
CA ILE A 102 2.36 0.55 11.87
C ILE A 102 2.87 1.99 11.86
N ALA A 103 3.61 2.40 10.83
CA ALA A 103 4.07 3.78 10.67
C ALA A 103 2.89 4.75 10.61
N VAL A 104 1.88 4.48 9.77
CA VAL A 104 0.66 5.29 9.68
C VAL A 104 -0.07 5.36 11.02
N ALA A 105 -0.20 4.23 11.72
CA ALA A 105 -0.84 4.19 13.04
C ALA A 105 -0.08 5.04 14.08
N ILE A 106 1.25 4.99 14.08
CA ILE A 106 2.10 5.80 14.97
C ILE A 106 1.96 7.29 14.63
N ILE A 107 2.05 7.66 13.35
CA ILE A 107 1.87 9.05 12.89
C ILE A 107 0.53 9.60 13.40
N TYR A 108 -0.56 8.85 13.18
CA TYR A 108 -1.88 9.26 13.65
C TYR A 108 -1.96 9.33 15.18
N SER A 109 -1.44 8.35 15.91
CA SER A 109 -1.47 8.31 17.38
C SER A 109 -0.76 9.51 18.02
N TYR A 110 0.40 9.88 17.48
CA TYR A 110 1.20 10.99 17.99
C TYR A 110 0.76 12.38 17.51
N ARG A 111 -0.18 12.47 16.56
CA ARG A 111 -0.63 13.76 15.98
C ARG A 111 -1.03 14.80 17.02
N ASN A 112 -1.66 14.38 18.12
CA ASN A 112 -2.11 15.28 19.18
C ASN A 112 -0.96 15.66 20.14
N GLN A 113 -0.01 14.75 20.37
CA GLN A 113 1.14 14.99 21.23
C GLN A 113 2.17 15.89 20.53
N MET A 114 2.30 15.75 19.20
CA MET A 114 3.23 16.50 18.38
C MET A 114 2.56 17.61 17.56
N LYS A 115 1.48 18.22 18.07
CA LYS A 115 0.79 19.34 17.40
C LYS A 115 1.74 20.47 16.96
N HIS A 116 2.75 20.78 17.78
CA HIS A 116 3.75 21.79 17.49
C HIS A 116 4.75 21.39 16.38
N ARG A 117 4.82 20.11 16.01
CA ARG A 117 5.65 19.56 14.91
C ARG A 117 4.83 18.72 13.93
N LEU A 118 3.53 18.99 13.81
CA LEU A 118 2.61 18.15 13.05
C LEU A 118 3.05 17.98 11.58
N TYR A 119 3.47 19.06 10.95
CA TYR A 119 3.98 19.07 9.58
C TYR A 119 5.28 18.27 9.40
N LEU A 120 6.14 18.22 10.42
CA LEU A 120 7.35 17.39 10.38
C LEU A 120 7.01 15.90 10.60
N LEU A 121 6.06 15.62 11.51
CA LEU A 121 5.58 14.26 11.76
C LEU A 121 4.98 13.64 10.49
N TYR A 122 4.03 14.32 9.86
CA TYR A 122 3.43 13.85 8.60
C TYR A 122 4.39 13.98 7.41
N GLY A 123 5.30 14.96 7.45
CA GLY A 123 6.31 15.17 6.42
C GLY A 123 7.29 14.01 6.31
N PHE A 124 8.04 13.75 7.39
CA PHE A 124 8.95 12.61 7.45
C PHE A 124 8.20 11.28 7.46
N GLY A 125 7.02 11.22 8.07
CA GLY A 125 6.16 10.04 8.05
C GLY A 125 5.77 9.61 6.63
N GLY A 126 5.28 10.54 5.81
CA GLY A 126 4.93 10.26 4.41
C GLY A 126 6.14 9.84 3.57
N LEU A 127 7.29 10.51 3.73
CA LEU A 127 8.54 10.12 3.04
C LEU A 127 9.06 8.75 3.50
N PHE A 128 8.89 8.42 4.79
CA PHE A 128 9.25 7.11 5.33
C PHE A 128 8.37 6.01 4.72
N VAL A 129 7.05 6.21 4.66
CA VAL A 129 6.11 5.28 4.00
C VAL A 129 6.44 5.11 2.52
N MET A 130 6.77 6.20 1.80
CA MET A 130 7.27 6.14 0.43
C MET A 130 8.51 5.24 0.33
N GLY A 131 9.50 5.44 1.20
CA GLY A 131 10.73 4.63 1.23
C GLY A 131 10.48 3.15 1.51
N LEU A 132 9.54 2.83 2.39
CA LEU A 132 9.10 1.45 2.63
C LEU A 132 8.44 0.83 1.40
N GLY A 133 7.60 1.59 0.70
CA GLY A 133 6.98 1.14 -0.55
C GLY A 133 8.00 0.81 -1.63
N ILE A 134 9.02 1.66 -1.81
CA ILE A 134 10.14 1.41 -2.74
C ILE A 134 10.90 0.15 -2.33
N ARG A 135 11.22 -0.01 -1.05
CA ARG A 135 11.89 -1.23 -0.54
C ARG A 135 11.05 -2.49 -0.77
N ALA A 136 9.74 -2.41 -0.55
CA ALA A 136 8.82 -3.52 -0.78
C ALA A 136 8.73 -3.91 -2.27
N LEU A 137 8.76 -2.94 -3.18
CA LEU A 137 8.84 -3.18 -4.63
C LEU A 137 10.15 -3.89 -5.00
N LEU A 138 11.29 -3.35 -4.58
CA LEU A 138 12.60 -3.93 -4.93
C LEU A 138 12.79 -5.35 -4.40
N VAL A 139 12.30 -5.64 -3.20
CA VAL A 139 12.36 -6.99 -2.62
C VAL A 139 11.31 -7.93 -3.24
N GLY A 140 10.15 -7.41 -3.65
CA GLY A 140 9.11 -8.19 -4.32
C GLY A 140 9.44 -8.53 -5.77
N GLN A 141 10.39 -7.82 -6.40
CA GLN A 141 10.83 -8.01 -7.78
C GLN A 141 11.90 -9.09 -7.98
N MET A 142 12.38 -9.75 -6.92
CA MET A 142 13.41 -10.78 -7.09
C MET A 142 12.82 -12.01 -7.79
N THR A 143 13.38 -12.23 -8.98
CA THR A 143 13.16 -13.25 -10.03
C THR A 143 13.06 -14.67 -9.53
#